data_AF-A0A378TST7-F1
#
_entry.id   AF-A0A378TST7-F1
#
_cell.length_a   1.000
_cell.length_b   1.000
_cell.length_c   1.000
_cell.angle_alpha   90.00
_cell.angle_beta   90.00
_cell.angle_gamma   90.00
#
_symmetry.space_group_name_H-M   'P 1'
#
loop_
_entity.id
_entity.type
_entity.pdbx_description
1 polymer ?
#
loop_
_entity_poly.entity_id
_entity_poly.type
_entity_poly.pdbx_seq_one_letter_code
_entity_poly.pdbx_strand_id
1 'polypeptide(L)'
;MYLNHNHTLRPIHLRLTGEIVEHLEKVKGEHGFECIQPLIRFYIRQGLDRDNSEYSLSDDVAFINELKEQGVSEQLIEKALENVCKKADQ
;
A
#
# COMPACT_ATOMS: atom_id res chain seq x y z
N MET A 1 -12.15 2.98 -3.93
CA MET A 1 -11.76 4.18 -3.17
C MET A 1 -10.69 3.75 -2.18
N TYR A 2 -9.43 4.13 -2.39
CA TYR A 2 -8.35 3.77 -1.46
C TYR A 2 -8.24 4.85 -0.38
N LEU A 3 -8.49 4.47 0.87
CA LEU A 3 -8.34 5.34 2.04
C LEU A 3 -6.88 5.75 2.18
N ASN A 4 -6.65 7.07 2.20
CA ASN A 4 -5.38 7.73 2.49
C ASN A 4 -4.76 7.20 3.78
N HIS A 5 -3.86 6.21 3.66
CA HIS A 5 -2.83 5.98 4.65
C HIS A 5 -1.62 6.81 4.21
N ASN A 6 -1.11 7.63 5.12
CA ASN A 6 0.01 8.54 4.88
C ASN A 6 1.31 7.71 4.72
N HIS A 7 1.47 7.05 3.58
CA HIS A 7 2.67 6.27 3.27
C HIS A 7 3.76 7.23 2.83
N THR A 8 4.83 7.36 3.63
CA THR A 8 6.05 8.04 3.20
C THR A 8 6.61 7.31 1.97
N LEU A 9 6.43 7.90 0.78
CA LEU A 9 6.99 7.36 -0.45
C LEU A 9 8.52 7.50 -0.40
N ARG A 10 9.23 6.37 -0.44
CA ARG A 10 10.69 6.37 -0.60
C ARG A 10 11.06 6.08 -2.05
N PRO A 11 11.96 6.88 -2.66
CA PRO A 11 12.42 6.60 -4.00
C PRO A 11 13.24 5.32 -4.03
N ILE A 12 13.00 4.49 -5.05
CA ILE A 12 13.83 3.35 -5.39
C ILE A 12 14.44 3.58 -6.76
N HIS A 13 15.73 3.27 -6.91
CA HIS A 13 16.41 3.31 -8.21
C HIS A 13 16.59 1.88 -8.71
N LEU A 14 15.95 1.55 -9.84
CA LEU A 14 16.00 0.24 -10.47
C LEU A 14 16.58 0.37 -11.88
N ARG A 15 17.53 -0.50 -12.24
CA ARG A 15 18.01 -0.65 -13.61
C ARG A 15 17.27 -1.82 -14.26
N LEU A 16 16.65 -1.56 -15.40
CA LEU A 16 15.93 -2.54 -16.20
C LEU A 16 16.56 -2.60 -17.59
N THR A 17 16.53 -3.77 -18.22
CA THR A 17 16.91 -3.88 -19.64
C THR A 17 15.87 -3.19 -20.52
N GLY A 18 16.27 -2.79 -21.72
CA GLY A 18 15.35 -2.20 -22.70
C GLY A 18 14.17 -3.14 -22.99
N GLU A 19 14.44 -4.44 -23.14
CA GLU A 19 13.41 -5.46 -23.38
C GLU A 19 12.36 -5.53 -22.25
N ILE A 20 12.79 -5.42 -20.98
CA ILE A 20 11.85 -5.40 -19.85
C ILE A 20 11.00 -4.13 -19.88
N VAL A 21 11.60 -2.98 -20.19
CA VAL A 21 10.85 -1.71 -20.31
C VAL A 21 9.83 -1.78 -21.44
N GLU A 22 10.22 -2.29 -22.61
CA GLU A 22 9.31 -2.49 -23.75
C GLU A 22 8.15 -3.42 -23.39
N HIS A 23 8.43 -4.49 -22.63
CA HIS A 23 7.39 -5.40 -22.19
C HIS A 23 6.41 -4.71 -21.23
N LEU A 24 6.92 -3.94 -20.25
CA LEU A 24 6.07 -3.18 -19.32
C LEU A 24 5.20 -2.15 -20.06
N GLU A 25 5.74 -1.48 -21.08
CA GLU A 25 4.99 -0.51 -21.89
C GLU A 25 3.85 -1.15 -22.70
N LYS A 26 3.99 -2.41 -23.10
CA LYS A 26 2.90 -3.17 -23.76
C LYS A 26 1.83 -3.57 -22.75
N VAL A 27 2.25 -4.11 -21.60
CA VAL A 27 1.35 -4.72 -20.61
C VAL A 27 0.58 -3.67 -19.78
N LYS A 28 1.09 -2.43 -19.66
CA LYS A 28 0.39 -1.37 -18.91
C LYS A 28 -1.03 -1.12 -19.42
N GLY A 29 -1.23 -1.14 -20.73
CA GLY A 29 -2.52 -0.88 -21.36
C GLY A 29 -3.53 -1.99 -21.06
N GLU A 30 -3.06 -3.23 -21.07
CA GLU A 30 -3.87 -4.42 -20.73
C GLU A 30 -4.39 -4.38 -19.29
N HIS A 31 -3.63 -3.74 -18.39
CA HIS A 31 -3.99 -3.58 -16.97
C HIS A 31 -4.65 -2.23 -16.64
N GLY A 32 -4.96 -1.40 -17.65
CA GLY A 32 -5.64 -0.12 -17.47
C GLY A 32 -4.75 1.00 -16.90
N PHE A 33 -3.42 0.87 -16.99
CA PHE A 33 -2.47 1.88 -16.54
C PHE A 33 -1.98 2.75 -17.70
N GLU A 34 -1.87 4.05 -17.46
CA GLU A 34 -1.37 5.02 -18.45
C GLU A 34 0.17 5.03 -18.56
N CYS A 35 0.87 4.61 -17.51
CA CYS A 35 2.34 4.55 -17.44
C CYS A 35 2.83 3.29 -16.70
N ILE A 36 4.11 2.94 -16.87
CA ILE A 36 4.68 1.70 -16.29
C ILE A 36 4.92 1.78 -14.78
N GLN A 37 5.04 2.97 -14.20
CA GLN A 37 5.28 3.14 -12.76
C GLN A 37 4.17 2.55 -11.86
N PRO A 38 2.88 2.82 -12.08
CA PRO A 38 1.80 2.19 -11.31
C PRO A 38 1.71 0.68 -11.58
N LEU A 39 2.01 0.21 -12.78
CA LEU A 39 2.10 -1.23 -13.09
C LEU A 39 3.22 -1.91 -12.28
N ILE A 40 4.41 -1.31 -12.22
CA ILE A 40 5.53 -1.83 -11.42
C ILE A 40 5.14 -1.91 -9.94
N ARG A 41 4.51 -0.86 -9.39
CA ARG A 41 4.02 -0.87 -8.00
C ARG A 41 2.99 -1.98 -7.77
N PHE A 42 2.10 -2.20 -8.72
CA PHE A 42 1.09 -3.26 -8.67
C PHE A 42 1.72 -4.65 -8.67
N TYR A 43 2.73 -4.91 -9.50
CA TYR A 43 3.44 -6.19 -9.51
C TYR A 43 4.28 -6.42 -8.27
N ILE A 44 4.96 -5.39 -7.75
CA ILE A 44 5.67 -5.49 -6.47
C ILE A 44 4.69 -5.86 -5.36
N ARG A 45 3.53 -5.19 -5.31
CA ARG A 45 2.48 -5.51 -4.32
C ARG A 45 2.00 -6.95 -4.46
N GLN A 46 1.64 -7.40 -5.66
CA GLN A 46 1.19 -8.79 -5.86
C GLN A 46 2.26 -9.83 -5.53
N GLY A 47 3.53 -9.55 -5.84
CA GLY A 47 4.65 -10.42 -5.48
C GLY A 47 4.81 -10.50 -3.97
N LEU A 48 4.74 -9.35 -3.28
CA LEU A 48 4.76 -9.31 -1.81
C LEU A 48 3.55 -10.01 -1.19
N ASP A 49 2.34 -9.81 -1.71
CA ASP A 49 1.12 -10.49 -1.24
C ASP A 49 1.20 -12.01 -1.45
N ARG A 50 1.93 -12.47 -2.47
CA ARG A 50 2.16 -13.89 -2.75
C ARG A 50 3.24 -14.50 -1.85
N ASP A 51 4.31 -13.75 -1.60
CA ASP A 51 5.50 -14.20 -0.89
C ASP A 51 5.39 -14.02 0.64
N ASN A 52 4.58 -13.06 1.10
CA ASN A 52 4.27 -12.79 2.51
C ASN A 52 2.82 -13.11 2.83
N SER A 53 2.60 -14.12 3.66
CA SER A 53 1.37 -14.32 4.41
C SER A 53 1.26 -13.43 5.67
N GLU A 54 2.32 -12.69 6.04
CA GLU A 54 2.41 -11.91 7.30
C GLU A 54 2.69 -10.41 7.11
N TYR A 55 2.54 -9.87 5.90
CA TYR A 55 2.47 -8.42 5.75
C TYR A 55 1.28 -8.07 4.88
N SER A 56 0.17 -7.81 5.55
CA SER A 56 -1.05 -7.39 4.92
C SER A 56 -1.65 -6.27 5.75
N LEU A 57 -2.33 -5.34 5.08
CA LEU A 57 -3.28 -4.44 5.73
C LEU A 57 -4.27 -5.19 6.64
N SER A 58 -4.39 -6.52 6.51
CA SER A 58 -5.12 -7.40 7.41
C SER A 58 -4.67 -7.31 8.85
N ASP A 59 -3.40 -7.03 9.16
CA ASP A 59 -2.95 -7.08 10.56
C ASP A 59 -3.37 -5.81 11.30
N ASP A 60 -3.28 -4.66 10.63
CA ASP A 60 -3.85 -3.39 11.14
C ASP A 60 -5.38 -3.46 11.18
N VAL A 61 -6.01 -4.05 10.16
CA VAL A 61 -7.48 -4.23 10.14
C VAL A 61 -7.92 -5.23 11.20
N ALA A 62 -7.20 -6.33 11.41
CA ALA A 62 -7.48 -7.33 12.44
C ALA A 62 -7.28 -6.73 13.83
N PHE A 63 -6.21 -5.96 14.03
CA PHE A 63 -5.98 -5.21 15.26
C PHE A 63 -7.09 -4.18 15.54
N ILE A 64 -7.49 -3.41 14.54
CA ILE A 64 -8.60 -2.45 14.66
C ILE A 64 -9.93 -3.18 14.95
N ASN A 65 -10.17 -4.32 14.32
CA ASN A 65 -11.37 -5.12 14.55
C ASN A 65 -11.39 -5.73 15.95
N GLU A 66 -10.27 -6.27 16.44
CA GLU A 66 -10.13 -6.76 17.81
C GLU A 66 -10.43 -5.64 18.81
N LEU A 67 -9.90 -4.43 18.61
CA LEU A 67 -10.23 -3.28 19.47
C LEU A 67 -11.71 -2.93 19.46
N LYS A 68 -12.37 -3.00 18.29
CA LYS A 68 -13.82 -2.79 18.18
C LYS A 68 -14.60 -3.87 18.92
N GLU A 69 -14.17 -5.14 18.83
CA GLU A 69 -14.78 -6.27 19.56
C GLU A 69 -14.60 -6.14 21.08
N GLN A 70 -13.50 -5.54 21.53
CA GLN A 70 -13.27 -5.16 22.94
C GLN A 70 -14.04 -3.90 23.38
N GLY A 71 -14.89 -3.34 22.51
CA GLY A 71 -15.77 -2.20 22.83
C GLY A 71 -15.15 -0.82 22.64
N VAL A 72 -13.99 -0.73 21.97
CA VAL A 72 -13.39 0.56 21.63
C VAL A 72 -14.20 1.22 20.51
N SER A 73 -14.64 2.46 20.74
CA SER A 73 -15.43 3.17 19.74
C SER A 73 -14.60 3.57 18.52
N GLU A 74 -15.21 3.49 17.34
CA GLU A 74 -14.58 3.86 16.07
C GLU A 74 -14.05 5.30 16.08
N GLN A 75 -14.79 6.23 16.68
CA GLN A 75 -14.37 7.63 16.85
C GLN A 75 -13.07 7.78 17.67
N LEU A 76 -12.86 6.90 18.67
CA LEU A 76 -11.64 6.93 19.48
C LEU A 76 -10.46 6.36 18.70
N ILE A 77 -10.68 5.31 17.91
CA ILE A 77 -9.67 4.71 17.02
C ILE A 77 -9.23 5.73 15.97
N GLU A 78 -10.18 6.37 15.29
CA GLU A 78 -9.90 7.42 14.29
C GLU A 78 -9.11 8.58 14.90
N LYS A 79 -9.52 9.07 16.08
CA LYS A 79 -8.81 10.13 16.80
C LYS A 79 -7.40 9.71 17.21
N ALA A 80 -7.19 8.45 17.61
CA ALA A 80 -5.88 7.92 17.94
C ALA A 80 -4.96 7.88 16.71
N LEU A 81 -5.48 7.42 15.56
CA LEU A 81 -4.77 7.40 14.28
C LEU A 81 -4.39 8.82 13.83
N GLU A 82 -5.31 9.78 13.93
CA GLU A 82 -5.01 11.19 13.63
C GLU A 82 -3.89 11.75 14.51
N ASN A 83 -3.88 11.41 15.80
CA ASN A 83 -2.87 11.88 16.73
C ASN A 83 -1.49 11.27 16.46
N VAL A 84 -1.43 10.00 16.04
CA VAL A 84 -0.18 9.35 15.62
C VAL A 84 0.36 10.02 14.35
N CYS A 85 -0.50 10.28 13.37
CA CYS A 85 -0.11 11.01 12.15
C CYS A 85 0.44 12.41 12.46
N LYS A 86 -0.24 13.18 13.32
CA LYS A 86 0.20 14.53 13.73
C LYS A 86 1.53 14.55 14.50
N LYS A 87 1.86 13.47 15.23
CA LYS A 87 3.14 13.33 15.95
C LYS A 87 4.31 12.94 15.05
N ALA A 88 4.05 12.33 13.90
CA ALA A 88 5.10 11.96 12.95
C ALA A 88 5.57 13.15 12.11
N ASP A 89 4.76 14.21 12.02
CA ASP A 89 5.04 15.46 11.30
C ASP A 89 5.70 16.55 12.19
N GLN A 90 5.96 16.25 13.47
CA GLN A 90 6.69 17.12 14.43
C GLN A 90 8.11 16.60 14.68
#